data_AF-A0A974APX4-F1
#
_entry.id   AF-A0A974APX4-F1
#
_cell.length_a   1.000
_cell.length_b   1.000
_cell.length_c   1.000
_cell.angle_alpha   90.00
_cell.angle_beta   90.00
_cell.angle_gamma   90.00
#
_symmetry.space_group_name_H-M   'P 1'
#
loop_
_entity.id
_entity.type
_entity.pdbx_description
1 polymer ?
#
loop_
_entity_poly.entity_id
_entity_poly.type
_entity_poly.pdbx_seq_one_letter_code
_entity_poly.pdbx_strand_id
1 'polypeptide(L)'
;MLGGLLALAFAAVQTLPLLGQKLENELLSARKAEARRNPIEQLQNEVLRRAERLRAFRKALVTVGGQIESIRQMIETSQSKFSGPVLARQERALEKLQQFHHINVARLNQAQEALQEFKNTVEQKQSEWHIALAIDDANRALDPNAADHLMQDLLADTALRTVQDRFNNVFAELDVQMSSMDGPTRSLLDEQSRDPLGALHLPQTIAHRSPL
;
A
#
# COMPACT_ATOMS: atom_id res chain seq x y z
N MET A 1 11.81 74.20 -8.78
CA MET A 1 11.38 73.12 -7.85
C MET A 1 10.35 72.17 -8.47
N LEU A 2 9.35 72.63 -9.24
CA LEU A 2 8.32 71.76 -9.86
C LEU A 2 8.84 70.79 -10.94
N GLY A 3 9.83 71.17 -11.75
CA GLY A 3 10.39 70.29 -12.78
C GLY A 3 11.14 69.06 -12.25
N GLY A 4 11.76 69.15 -11.07
CA GLY A 4 12.47 68.03 -10.44
C GLY A 4 11.53 66.96 -9.86
N LEU A 5 10.38 67.38 -9.32
CA LEU A 5 9.33 66.47 -8.82
C LEU A 5 8.64 65.71 -9.95
N LEU A 6 8.37 66.37 -11.08
CA LEU A 6 7.79 65.72 -12.27
C LEU A 6 8.77 64.74 -12.93
N ALA A 7 10.07 65.06 -12.96
CA ALA A 7 11.08 64.14 -13.47
C ALA A 7 11.23 62.88 -12.60
N LEU A 8 11.17 63.02 -11.26
CA LEU A 8 11.19 61.90 -10.33
C LEU A 8 9.92 61.04 -10.44
N ALA A 9 8.75 61.66 -10.58
CA ALA A 9 7.49 60.94 -10.78
C ALA A 9 7.48 60.17 -12.11
N PHE A 10 7.99 60.77 -13.18
CA PHE A 10 8.09 60.12 -14.49
C PHE A 10 9.08 58.95 -14.49
N ALA A 11 10.24 59.11 -13.83
CA ALA A 11 11.22 58.04 -13.66
C ALA A 11 10.70 56.88 -12.78
N ALA A 12 9.93 57.19 -11.73
CA ALA A 12 9.28 56.18 -10.88
C ALA A 12 8.22 55.38 -11.67
N VAL A 13 7.40 56.06 -12.49
CA VAL A 13 6.39 55.40 -13.34
C VAL A 13 7.03 54.54 -14.43
N GLN A 14 8.18 54.94 -14.99
CA GLN A 14 8.92 54.12 -15.96
C GLN A 14 9.60 52.89 -15.36
N THR A 15 9.98 52.92 -14.07
CA THR A 15 10.66 51.80 -13.40
C THR A 15 9.69 50.81 -12.72
N LEU A 16 8.45 51.24 -12.46
CA LEU A 16 7.35 50.39 -11.98
C LEU A 16 7.14 49.09 -12.80
N PRO A 17 7.07 49.13 -14.16
CA PRO A 17 6.86 47.91 -14.95
C PRO A 17 8.03 46.91 -14.81
N LEU A 18 9.26 47.39 -14.64
CA LEU A 18 10.43 46.54 -14.43
C LEU A 18 10.44 45.87 -13.05
N LEU A 19 9.95 46.56 -12.02
CA LEU A 19 9.78 45.99 -10.68
C LEU A 19 8.66 44.93 -10.65
N GLY A 20 7.54 45.19 -11.33
CA GLY A 20 6.45 44.23 -11.47
C GLY A 20 6.90 42.93 -12.17
N GLN A 21 7.62 43.06 -13.28
CA GLN A 21 8.16 41.91 -14.01
C GLN A 21 9.14 41.07 -13.17
N LYS A 22 9.98 41.70 -12.34
CA LYS A 22 10.90 40.97 -11.45
C LYS A 22 10.17 40.18 -10.36
N LEU A 23 9.12 40.76 -9.76
CA LEU A 23 8.30 40.08 -8.75
C LEU A 23 7.52 38.91 -9.37
N GLU A 24 6.99 39.07 -10.57
CA GLU A 24 6.34 37.98 -11.31
C GLU A 24 7.32 36.85 -11.64
N ASN A 25 8.54 37.18 -12.04
CA ASN A 25 9.58 36.18 -12.32
C ASN A 25 10.02 35.42 -11.05
N GLU A 26 10.16 36.10 -9.91
CA GLU A 26 10.43 35.47 -8.62
C GLU A 26 9.28 34.57 -8.15
N LEU A 27 8.03 35.01 -8.31
CA LEU A 27 6.87 34.19 -7.97
C LEU A 27 6.78 32.95 -8.88
N LEU A 28 7.05 33.11 -10.17
CA LEU A 28 7.06 32.00 -11.12
C LEU A 28 8.20 31.02 -10.83
N SER A 29 9.38 31.51 -10.45
CA SER A 29 10.52 30.66 -10.07
C SER A 29 10.24 29.89 -8.79
N ALA A 30 9.63 30.52 -7.79
CA ALA A 30 9.21 29.87 -6.55
C ALA A 30 8.17 28.76 -6.81
N ARG A 31 7.16 29.03 -7.64
CA ARG A 31 6.18 28.00 -8.05
C ARG A 31 6.81 26.86 -8.83
N LYS A 32 7.75 27.17 -9.73
CA LYS A 32 8.53 26.14 -10.44
C LYS A 32 9.34 25.31 -9.44
N ALA A 33 10.00 25.93 -8.46
CA ALA A 33 10.76 25.24 -7.42
C ALA A 33 9.87 24.35 -6.53
N GLU A 34 8.67 24.80 -6.19
CA GLU A 34 7.67 24.01 -5.45
C GLU A 34 7.14 22.83 -6.27
N ALA A 35 6.74 23.08 -7.52
CA ALA A 35 6.31 22.04 -8.46
C ALA A 35 7.42 21.02 -8.77
N ARG A 36 8.68 21.42 -8.63
CA ARG A 36 9.89 20.61 -8.80
C ARG A 36 10.18 19.70 -7.59
N ARG A 37 9.82 20.11 -6.37
CA ARG A 37 9.98 19.28 -5.15
C ARG A 37 8.84 18.28 -4.94
N ASN A 38 7.65 18.64 -5.42
CA ASN A 38 6.42 17.85 -5.27
C ASN A 38 6.53 16.39 -5.79
N PRO A 39 7.16 16.09 -6.93
CA PRO A 39 7.29 14.71 -7.43
C PRO A 39 8.07 13.79 -6.48
N ILE A 40 9.19 14.25 -5.92
CA ILE A 40 10.00 13.45 -5.00
C ILE A 40 9.24 13.19 -3.69
N GLU A 41 8.55 14.20 -3.16
CA GLU A 41 7.72 14.05 -1.97
C GLU A 41 6.57 13.05 -2.20
N GLN A 42 5.95 13.07 -3.39
CA GLN A 42 4.94 12.07 -3.76
C GLN A 42 5.50 10.64 -3.75
N LEU A 43 6.70 10.43 -4.30
CA LEU A 43 7.35 9.11 -4.31
C LEU A 43 7.69 8.64 -2.89
N GLN A 44 8.22 9.52 -2.04
CA GLN A 44 8.49 9.22 -0.64
C GLN A 44 7.20 8.84 0.12
N ASN A 45 6.13 9.61 -0.09
CA ASN A 45 4.82 9.31 0.49
C ASN A 45 4.27 7.97 0.01
N GLU A 46 4.50 7.63 -1.25
CA GLU A 46 4.10 6.35 -1.82
C GLU A 46 4.86 5.17 -1.18
N VAL A 47 6.19 5.30 -0.99
CA VAL A 47 7.00 4.32 -0.25
C VAL A 47 6.43 4.09 1.15
N LEU A 48 6.12 5.16 1.89
CA LEU A 48 5.58 5.08 3.25
C LEU A 48 4.23 4.34 3.28
N ARG A 49 3.31 4.72 2.39
CA ARG A 49 1.99 4.10 2.27
C ARG A 49 2.08 2.61 1.95
N ARG A 50 2.96 2.24 1.03
CA ARG A 50 3.21 0.85 0.63
C ARG A 50 3.84 0.04 1.77
N ALA A 51 4.77 0.63 2.51
CA ALA A 51 5.38 0.01 3.68
C ALA A 51 4.36 -0.25 4.80
N GLU A 52 3.44 0.69 5.04
CA GLU A 52 2.38 0.55 6.03
C GLU A 52 1.43 -0.60 5.69
N ARG A 53 1.00 -0.70 4.42
CA ARG A 53 0.18 -1.82 3.94
C ARG A 53 0.86 -3.17 4.16
N LEU A 54 2.16 -3.28 3.84
CA LEU A 54 2.94 -4.49 4.08
C LEU A 54 3.02 -4.86 5.55
N ARG A 55 3.16 -3.88 6.44
CA ARG A 55 3.17 -4.10 7.89
C ARG A 55 1.81 -4.61 8.39
N ALA A 56 0.72 -4.03 7.91
CA ALA A 56 -0.63 -4.47 8.25
C ALA A 56 -0.88 -5.92 7.77
N PHE A 57 -0.47 -6.24 6.55
CA PHE A 57 -0.59 -7.59 5.99
C PHE A 57 0.21 -8.62 6.78
N ARG A 58 1.47 -8.31 7.13
CA ARG A 58 2.28 -9.16 8.01
C ARG A 58 1.58 -9.45 9.34
N LYS A 59 1.00 -8.43 9.97
CA LYS A 59 0.28 -8.61 11.24
C LYS A 59 -0.91 -9.55 11.08
N ALA A 60 -1.66 -9.45 9.99
CA ALA A 60 -2.76 -10.37 9.69
C ALA A 60 -2.26 -11.81 9.52
N LEU A 61 -1.17 -12.03 8.78
CA LEU A 61 -0.59 -13.37 8.59
C LEU A 61 -0.06 -14.01 9.88
N VAL A 62 0.45 -13.22 10.81
CA VAL A 62 0.84 -13.71 12.15
C VAL A 62 -0.40 -14.22 12.90
N THR A 63 -1.49 -13.45 12.89
CA THR A 63 -2.76 -13.87 13.51
C THR A 63 -3.31 -15.15 12.88
N VAL A 64 -3.34 -15.23 11.54
CA VAL A 64 -3.80 -16.42 10.81
C VAL A 64 -2.93 -17.63 11.14
N GLY A 65 -1.61 -17.47 11.19
CA GLY A 65 -0.69 -18.54 11.58
C GLY A 65 -0.99 -19.09 12.98
N GLY A 66 -1.29 -18.21 13.95
CA GLY A 66 -1.71 -18.62 15.29
C GLY A 66 -3.04 -19.36 15.32
N GLN A 67 -4.01 -18.96 14.49
CA GLN A 67 -5.29 -19.65 14.37
C GLN A 67 -5.13 -21.05 13.74
N ILE A 68 -4.32 -21.17 12.70
CA ILE A 68 -4.01 -22.46 12.06
C ILE A 68 -3.37 -23.42 13.06
N GLU A 69 -2.43 -22.94 13.86
CA GLU A 69 -1.79 -23.72 14.92
C GLU A 69 -2.80 -24.20 15.96
N SER A 70 -3.70 -23.31 16.40
CA SER A 70 -4.76 -23.68 17.34
C SER A 70 -5.71 -24.74 16.75
N ILE A 71 -6.10 -24.62 15.48
CA ILE A 71 -6.94 -25.63 14.80
C ILE A 71 -6.22 -26.98 14.71
N ARG A 72 -4.93 -26.97 14.38
CA ARG A 72 -4.11 -28.19 14.35
C ARG A 72 -4.17 -28.93 15.69
N GLN A 73 -3.91 -28.23 16.79
CA GLN A 73 -3.94 -28.82 18.14
C GLN A 73 -5.32 -29.37 18.51
N MET A 74 -6.40 -28.70 18.11
CA MET A 74 -7.76 -29.19 18.33
C MET A 74 -8.06 -30.48 17.55
N ILE A 75 -7.61 -30.57 16.29
CA ILE A 75 -7.76 -31.77 15.47
C ILE A 75 -6.96 -32.93 16.07
N GLU A 76 -5.69 -32.70 16.41
CA GLU A 76 -4.82 -33.70 17.06
C GLU A 76 -5.44 -34.25 18.36
N THR A 77 -5.99 -33.37 19.20
CA THR A 77 -6.69 -33.76 20.44
C THR A 77 -7.97 -34.53 20.16
N SER A 78 -8.64 -34.24 19.05
CA SER A 78 -9.90 -34.89 18.66
C SER A 78 -9.67 -36.27 18.06
N GLN A 79 -8.52 -36.54 17.45
CA GLN A 79 -8.16 -37.85 16.88
C GLN A 79 -8.18 -38.98 17.91
N SER A 80 -7.89 -38.68 19.18
CA SER A 80 -7.95 -39.69 20.25
C SER A 80 -9.39 -40.02 20.69
N LYS A 81 -10.38 -39.21 20.28
CA LYS A 81 -11.78 -39.28 20.74
C LYS A 81 -12.76 -39.60 19.61
N PHE A 82 -12.45 -39.20 18.39
CA PHE A 82 -13.33 -39.31 17.23
C PHE A 82 -12.54 -39.82 16.03
N SER A 83 -13.18 -40.67 15.23
CA SER A 83 -12.62 -41.19 13.97
C SER A 83 -13.69 -41.18 12.89
N GLY A 84 -13.29 -41.00 11.62
CA GLY A 84 -14.18 -41.18 10.47
C GLY A 84 -14.22 -39.97 9.51
N PRO A 85 -15.24 -39.91 8.63
CA PRO A 85 -15.28 -39.00 7.48
C PRO A 85 -15.24 -37.50 7.82
N VAL A 86 -15.76 -37.12 9.00
CA VAL A 86 -15.81 -35.72 9.46
C VAL A 86 -14.41 -35.22 9.81
N LEU A 87 -13.64 -36.00 10.57
CA LEU A 87 -12.26 -35.69 10.93
C LEU A 87 -11.39 -35.55 9.67
N ALA A 88 -11.53 -36.49 8.72
CA ALA A 88 -10.82 -36.43 7.44
C ALA A 88 -11.20 -35.21 6.58
N ARG A 89 -12.40 -34.63 6.77
CA ARG A 89 -12.78 -33.37 6.11
C ARG A 89 -12.11 -32.17 6.79
N GLN A 90 -12.04 -32.16 8.12
CA GLN A 90 -11.38 -31.10 8.89
C GLN A 90 -9.88 -31.07 8.62
N GLU A 91 -9.22 -32.23 8.54
CA GLU A 91 -7.79 -32.34 8.19
C GLU A 91 -7.50 -31.77 6.80
N ARG A 92 -8.32 -32.11 5.79
CA ARG A 92 -8.21 -31.53 4.44
C ARG A 92 -8.45 -30.02 4.42
N ALA A 93 -9.31 -29.50 5.29
CA ALA A 93 -9.52 -28.06 5.40
C ALA A 93 -8.31 -27.37 6.05
N LEU A 94 -7.73 -27.97 7.09
CA LEU A 94 -6.51 -27.49 7.73
C LEU A 94 -5.33 -27.47 6.76
N GLU A 95 -5.15 -28.52 5.96
CA GLU A 95 -4.09 -28.58 4.95
C GLU A 95 -4.19 -27.43 3.93
N LYS A 96 -5.41 -27.11 3.48
CA LYS A 96 -5.65 -25.96 2.59
C LYS A 96 -5.30 -24.63 3.25
N LEU A 97 -5.66 -24.44 4.53
CA LEU A 97 -5.31 -23.23 5.27
C LEU A 97 -3.79 -23.09 5.45
N GLN A 98 -3.09 -24.20 5.72
CA GLN A 98 -1.63 -24.23 5.82
C GLN A 98 -0.96 -23.89 4.49
N GLN A 99 -1.44 -24.46 3.39
CA GLN A 99 -0.94 -24.16 2.05
C GLN A 99 -1.14 -22.68 1.70
N PHE A 100 -2.33 -22.14 1.97
CA PHE A 100 -2.63 -20.73 1.79
C PHE A 100 -1.67 -19.84 2.60
N HIS A 101 -1.48 -20.14 3.88
CA HIS A 101 -0.58 -19.39 4.75
C HIS A 101 0.86 -19.40 4.22
N HIS A 102 1.35 -20.57 3.82
CA HIS A 102 2.70 -20.72 3.27
C HIS A 102 2.91 -19.87 2.00
N ILE A 103 1.97 -19.93 1.05
CA ILE A 103 2.02 -19.13 -0.19
C ILE A 103 2.06 -17.64 0.13
N ASN A 104 1.22 -17.18 1.07
CA ASN A 104 1.14 -15.77 1.43
C ASN A 104 2.37 -15.28 2.20
N VAL A 105 3.03 -16.13 2.99
CA VAL A 105 4.32 -15.82 3.62
C VAL A 105 5.40 -15.62 2.55
N ALA A 106 5.48 -16.51 1.55
CA ALA A 106 6.45 -16.36 0.46
C ALA A 106 6.23 -15.06 -0.32
N ARG A 107 4.97 -14.72 -0.63
CA ARG A 107 4.61 -13.46 -1.32
C ARG A 107 4.88 -12.22 -0.48
N LEU A 108 4.63 -12.27 0.83
CA LEU A 108 4.99 -11.20 1.75
C LEU A 108 6.51 -10.90 1.68
N ASN A 109 7.35 -11.92 1.52
CA ASN A 109 8.79 -11.73 1.38
C ASN A 109 9.13 -11.09 0.03
N GLN A 110 8.55 -11.57 -1.07
CA GLN A 110 8.72 -10.97 -2.40
C GLN A 110 8.29 -9.49 -2.43
N ALA A 111 7.19 -9.16 -1.76
CA ALA A 111 6.70 -7.80 -1.66
C ALA A 111 7.62 -6.90 -0.82
N GLN A 112 8.30 -7.45 0.19
CA GLN A 112 9.32 -6.71 0.95
C GLN A 112 10.57 -6.42 0.11
N GLU A 113 11.02 -7.39 -0.69
CA GLU A 113 12.11 -7.19 -1.63
C GLU A 113 11.77 -6.10 -2.65
N ALA A 114 10.58 -6.16 -3.24
CA ALA A 114 10.10 -5.14 -4.18
C ALA A 114 9.97 -3.76 -3.53
N LEU A 115 9.53 -3.68 -2.26
CA LEU A 115 9.51 -2.42 -1.52
C LEU A 115 10.92 -1.87 -1.29
N GLN A 116 11.89 -2.73 -1.02
CA GLN A 116 13.27 -2.29 -0.83
C GLN A 116 13.88 -1.79 -2.13
N GLU A 117 13.63 -2.49 -3.25
CA GLU A 117 14.01 -2.03 -4.58
C GLU A 117 13.38 -0.66 -4.88
N PHE A 118 12.08 -0.49 -4.61
CA PHE A 118 11.41 0.79 -4.80
C PHE A 118 12.02 1.92 -3.96
N LYS A 119 12.35 1.67 -2.70
CA LYS A 119 13.06 2.64 -1.85
C LYS A 119 14.38 3.07 -2.47
N ASN A 120 15.21 2.12 -2.88
CA ASN A 120 16.51 2.40 -3.47
C ASN A 120 16.35 3.24 -4.75
N THR A 121 15.37 2.92 -5.61
CA THR A 121 15.06 3.69 -6.81
C THR A 121 14.61 5.12 -6.48
N VAL A 122 13.78 5.30 -5.46
CA VAL A 122 13.35 6.64 -5.01
C VAL A 122 14.52 7.44 -4.45
N GLU A 123 15.43 6.83 -3.69
CA GLU A 123 16.65 7.47 -3.19
C GLU A 123 17.58 7.88 -4.33
N GLN A 124 17.77 7.02 -5.33
CA GLN A 124 18.52 7.34 -6.54
C GLN A 124 17.89 8.54 -7.26
N LYS A 125 16.56 8.52 -7.46
CA LYS A 125 15.85 9.61 -8.14
C LYS A 125 15.94 10.92 -7.37
N GLN A 126 15.90 10.87 -6.04
CA GLN A 126 16.13 12.05 -5.20
C GLN A 126 17.55 12.61 -5.37
N SER A 127 18.56 11.73 -5.47
CA SER A 127 19.94 12.15 -5.71
C SER A 127 20.10 12.78 -7.10
N GLU A 128 19.62 12.11 -8.15
CA GLU A 128 19.63 12.64 -9.52
C GLU A 128 18.91 13.99 -9.60
N TRP A 129 17.78 14.11 -8.90
CA TRP A 129 17.02 15.36 -8.79
C TRP A 129 17.85 16.50 -8.19
N HIS A 130 18.53 16.25 -7.05
CA HIS A 130 19.38 17.27 -6.42
C HIS A 130 20.56 17.68 -7.29
N ILE A 131 21.17 16.72 -8.00
CA ILE A 131 22.26 16.98 -8.94
C ILE A 131 21.76 17.85 -10.10
N ALA A 132 20.60 17.52 -10.67
CA ALA A 132 20.00 18.30 -11.75
C ALA A 132 19.72 19.75 -11.32
N LEU A 133 19.21 19.96 -10.09
CA LEU A 133 19.01 21.30 -9.54
C LEU A 133 20.32 22.08 -9.39
N ALA A 134 21.37 21.44 -8.88
CA ALA A 134 22.67 22.07 -8.73
C ALA A 134 23.32 22.45 -10.08
N ILE A 135 23.16 21.59 -11.09
CA ILE A 135 23.61 21.87 -12.46
C ILE A 135 22.83 23.04 -13.07
N ASP A 136 21.51 23.08 -12.90
CA ASP A 136 20.66 24.19 -13.36
C ASP A 136 21.07 25.51 -12.70
N ASP A 137 21.28 25.53 -11.38
CA ASP A 137 21.75 26.72 -10.67
C ASP A 137 23.15 27.17 -11.13
N ALA A 138 24.07 26.22 -11.37
CA ALA A 138 25.39 26.51 -11.93
C ALA A 138 25.30 27.04 -13.37
N ASN A 139 24.43 26.47 -14.21
CA ASN A 139 24.21 26.90 -15.58
C ASN A 139 23.63 28.31 -15.62
N ARG A 140 22.63 28.66 -14.78
CA ARG A 140 22.11 30.03 -14.70
C ARG A 140 23.14 31.05 -14.25
N ALA A 141 24.09 30.63 -13.40
CA ALA A 141 25.20 31.49 -12.99
C ALA A 141 26.20 31.75 -14.13
N LEU A 142 26.30 30.84 -15.10
CA LEU A 142 27.22 30.93 -16.24
C LEU A 142 26.57 31.54 -17.50
N ASP A 143 25.35 31.13 -17.83
CA ASP A 143 24.53 31.62 -18.92
C ASP A 143 23.03 31.62 -18.51
N PRO A 144 22.45 32.81 -18.25
CA PRO A 144 21.04 32.94 -17.88
C PRO A 144 20.04 32.44 -18.94
N ASN A 145 20.48 32.19 -20.18
CA ASN A 145 19.63 31.77 -21.30
C ASN A 145 19.76 30.27 -21.65
N ALA A 146 20.54 29.49 -20.89
CA ALA A 146 20.68 28.05 -21.13
C ALA A 146 19.35 27.30 -20.88
N ALA A 147 18.92 26.48 -21.85
CA ALA A 147 17.63 25.78 -21.80
C ALA A 147 17.61 24.54 -20.87
N ASP A 148 16.49 24.37 -20.16
CA ASP A 148 16.18 23.35 -19.11
C ASP A 148 16.02 21.89 -19.65
N HIS A 149 17.00 21.31 -20.34
CA HIS A 149 16.84 19.99 -20.96
C HIS A 149 16.98 18.79 -19.99
N LEU A 150 17.92 18.86 -19.02
CA LEU A 150 18.24 17.72 -18.14
C LEU A 150 17.09 17.26 -17.24
N MET A 151 16.21 18.18 -16.87
CA MET A 151 15.14 17.94 -15.90
C MET A 151 13.92 17.29 -16.56
N GLN A 152 13.74 17.45 -17.88
CA GLN A 152 12.69 16.77 -18.64
C GLN A 152 13.01 15.29 -18.86
N ASP A 153 14.28 14.96 -19.15
CA ASP A 153 14.72 13.56 -19.33
C ASP A 153 14.59 12.75 -18.04
N LEU A 154 14.79 13.40 -16.89
CA LEU A 154 14.65 12.79 -15.56
C LEU A 154 13.18 12.48 -15.20
N LEU A 155 12.24 13.27 -15.72
CA LEU A 155 10.79 13.07 -15.55
C LEU A 155 10.21 11.97 -16.44
N ALA A 156 10.89 11.61 -17.53
CA ALA A 156 10.42 10.62 -18.51
C ALA A 156 10.75 9.16 -18.12
N ASP A 157 11.39 8.94 -16.95
CA ASP A 157 12.08 7.68 -16.71
C ASP A 157 11.16 6.47 -16.51
N THR A 158 11.57 5.36 -17.12
CA THR A 158 10.83 4.09 -17.22
C THR A 158 11.05 3.21 -15.99
N ALA A 159 12.19 3.35 -15.30
CA ALA A 159 12.55 2.53 -14.15
C ALA A 159 11.53 2.61 -13.01
N LEU A 160 10.98 3.81 -12.75
CA LEU A 160 9.98 4.01 -11.71
C LEU A 160 8.66 3.28 -12.05
N ARG A 161 8.22 3.35 -13.31
CA ARG A 161 7.01 2.68 -13.79
C ARG A 161 7.13 1.17 -13.67
N THR A 162 8.26 0.60 -14.09
CA THR A 162 8.51 -0.85 -13.98
C THR A 162 8.46 -1.35 -12.53
N VAL A 163 9.02 -0.60 -11.59
CA VAL A 163 8.97 -0.97 -10.15
C VAL A 163 7.56 -0.79 -9.57
N GLN A 164 6.85 0.28 -9.94
CA GLN A 164 5.46 0.50 -9.55
C GLN A 164 4.54 -0.63 -10.06
N ASP A 165 4.68 -1.04 -11.31
CA ASP A 165 3.91 -2.13 -11.93
C ASP A 165 4.19 -3.48 -11.27
N ARG A 166 5.47 -3.80 -11.01
CA ARG A 166 5.86 -5.02 -10.29
C ARG A 166 5.16 -5.12 -8.94
N PHE A 167 5.15 -4.03 -8.19
CA PHE A 167 4.50 -3.99 -6.88
C PHE A 167 2.97 -4.05 -6.98
N ASN A 168 2.37 -3.37 -7.96
CA ASN A 168 0.92 -3.43 -8.19
C ASN A 168 0.47 -4.86 -8.51
N ASN A 169 1.24 -5.60 -9.33
CA ASN A 169 0.97 -7.01 -9.63
C ASN A 169 1.05 -7.88 -8.36
N VAL A 170 2.10 -7.73 -7.56
CA VAL A 170 2.26 -8.48 -6.30
C VAL A 170 1.11 -8.17 -5.33
N PHE A 171 0.66 -6.92 -5.22
CA PHE A 171 -0.46 -6.54 -4.35
C PHE A 171 -1.83 -7.01 -4.87
N ALA A 172 -2.08 -6.94 -6.18
CA ALA A 172 -3.28 -7.50 -6.77
C ALA A 172 -3.38 -9.01 -6.50
N GLU A 173 -2.26 -9.73 -6.57
CA GLU A 173 -2.19 -11.13 -6.22
C GLU A 173 -2.47 -11.42 -4.74
N LEU A 174 -2.09 -10.51 -3.83
CA LEU A 174 -2.40 -10.59 -2.40
C LEU A 174 -3.91 -10.40 -2.13
N ASP A 175 -4.53 -9.38 -2.73
CA ASP A 175 -5.94 -9.04 -2.53
C ASP A 175 -6.89 -10.12 -3.08
N VAL A 176 -6.59 -10.68 -4.26
CA VAL A 176 -7.39 -11.72 -4.90
C VAL A 176 -7.46 -12.99 -4.03
N GLN A 177 -6.34 -13.40 -3.44
CA GLN A 177 -6.32 -14.62 -2.62
C GLN A 177 -7.01 -14.44 -1.27
N MET A 178 -6.87 -13.29 -0.61
CA MET A 178 -7.63 -12.99 0.60
C MET A 178 -9.14 -12.98 0.36
N SER A 179 -9.59 -12.36 -0.73
CA SER A 179 -11.01 -12.30 -1.10
C SER A 179 -11.59 -13.68 -1.46
N SER A 180 -10.77 -14.57 -2.02
CA SER A 180 -11.19 -15.92 -2.42
C SER A 180 -11.50 -16.86 -1.24
N MET A 181 -11.14 -16.50 0.00
CA MET A 181 -11.41 -17.29 1.21
C MET A 181 -12.74 -16.96 1.90
N ASP A 182 -13.28 -15.75 1.72
CA ASP A 182 -14.58 -15.38 2.30
C ASP A 182 -15.74 -16.21 1.71
N GLY A 183 -15.56 -16.80 0.53
CA GLY A 183 -16.54 -17.67 -0.15
C GLY A 183 -16.60 -19.11 0.40
N PRO A 184 -15.50 -19.89 0.40
CA PRO A 184 -15.52 -21.30 0.77
C PRO A 184 -15.51 -21.53 2.30
N THR A 185 -14.84 -20.70 3.10
CA THR A 185 -14.77 -20.91 4.55
C THR A 185 -16.08 -20.53 5.26
N ARG A 186 -16.80 -19.52 4.73
CA ARG A 186 -18.12 -19.13 5.22
C ARG A 186 -19.18 -20.21 4.95
N SER A 187 -19.13 -20.84 3.77
CA SER A 187 -20.03 -21.94 3.42
C SER A 187 -19.83 -23.19 4.30
N LEU A 188 -18.58 -23.46 4.73
CA LEU A 188 -18.27 -24.60 5.60
C LEU A 188 -18.65 -24.37 7.06
N LEU A 189 -18.63 -23.11 7.52
CA LEU A 189 -19.09 -22.72 8.86
C LEU A 189 -20.63 -22.61 8.92
N ASP A 190 -21.28 -22.15 7.85
CA ASP A 190 -22.74 -22.07 7.78
C ASP A 190 -23.41 -23.46 7.71
N GLU A 191 -22.79 -24.46 7.07
CA GLU A 191 -23.29 -25.86 7.09
C GLU A 191 -23.30 -26.45 8.50
N GLN A 192 -22.34 -26.09 9.36
CA GLN A 192 -22.30 -26.53 10.76
C GLN A 192 -23.39 -25.91 11.64
N SER A 193 -23.94 -24.75 11.24
CA SER A 193 -25.01 -24.07 11.98
C SER A 193 -26.42 -24.61 11.66
N ARG A 194 -26.54 -25.48 10.65
CA ARG A 194 -27.82 -25.98 10.13
C ARG A 194 -28.13 -27.44 10.47
N ASP A 195 -27.30 -28.12 11.26
CA ASP A 195 -27.69 -29.40 11.84
C ASP A 195 -28.49 -29.13 13.13
N PRO A 196 -29.84 -29.21 13.13
CA PRO A 196 -30.57 -29.18 14.38
C PRO A 196 -30.10 -30.36 15.20
N LEU A 197 -29.50 -30.05 16.35
CA LEU A 197 -29.20 -30.99 17.43
C LEU A 197 -30.27 -32.08 17.43
N GLY A 198 -29.83 -33.29 17.06
CA GLY A 198 -30.70 -34.44 16.89
C GLY A 198 -31.66 -34.54 18.05
N ALA A 199 -32.95 -34.63 17.72
CA ALA A 199 -34.02 -34.87 18.67
C ALA A 199 -33.59 -36.02 19.60
N LEU A 200 -33.27 -35.66 20.85
CA LEU A 200 -33.12 -36.60 21.95
C LEU A 200 -34.49 -37.27 22.11
N HIS A 201 -34.66 -38.41 21.44
CA HIS A 201 -35.76 -39.33 21.71
C HIS A 201 -35.56 -39.87 23.14
N LEU A 202 -36.27 -39.26 24.08
CA LEU A 202 -36.46 -39.82 25.40
C LEU A 202 -37.31 -41.09 25.26
N PRO A 203 -36.86 -42.26 25.76
CA PRO A 203 -37.68 -43.45 25.76
C PRO A 203 -38.89 -43.23 26.67
N GLN A 204 -40.07 -43.52 26.13
CA GLN A 204 -41.32 -43.47 26.87
C GLN A 204 -41.31 -44.50 28.01
N THR A 205 -41.54 -44.04 29.23
CA THR A 205 -41.98 -44.92 30.33
C THR A 205 -43.38 -44.53 30.77
N ILE A 206 -44.27 -45.50 30.55
CA ILE A 206 -45.67 -45.61 30.93
C ILE A 206 -45.85 -45.42 32.44
N ALA A 207 -46.83 -44.61 32.85
CA ALA A 207 -47.54 -44.80 34.12
C ALA A 207 -48.92 -44.14 34.07
N HIS A 208 -49.89 -44.94 33.67
CA HIS A 208 -51.31 -44.69 33.79
C HIS A 208 -51.71 -44.80 35.27
N ARG A 209 -52.31 -43.75 35.86
CA ARG A 209 -53.20 -43.88 37.03
C ARG A 209 -54.04 -42.63 37.23
N SER A 210 -55.33 -42.73 36.92
CA SER A 210 -56.40 -41.99 37.60
C SER A 210 -56.38 -42.37 39.09
N PRO A 211 -56.88 -41.50 39.99
CA PRO A 211 -58.30 -41.66 40.35
C PRO A 211 -59.04 -40.35 40.67
N LEU A 212 -60.37 -40.46 40.49
CA LEU A 212 -61.50 -39.88 41.23
C LEU A 212 -61.28 -38.60 42.06
#